data_AF-A0A351H8R5-F1
#
_entry.id   AF-A0A351H8R5-F1
#
_cell.length_a   1.000
_cell.length_b   1.000
_cell.length_c   1.000
_cell.angle_alpha   90.00
_cell.angle_beta   90.00
_cell.angle_gamma   90.00
#
_symmetry.space_group_name_H-M   'P 1'
#
loop_
_entity.id
_entity.type
_entity.pdbx_description
1 polymer ?
#
loop_
_entity_poly.entity_id
_entity_poly.type
_entity_poly.pdbx_seq_one_letter_code
_entity_poly.pdbx_strand_id
1 'polypeptide(L)'
;MRFVVTTSYKPTKEEVSSARELAEELGVKYVSRSRLKQFESEHSLDFYYVFDKNGQLTIRNRETVFFFHPGMSKVRFKNMRLQDSDYLIKSMDLSGSETVLDTTFGLGNEALLIAHYLPEGKVIGLEASEHIYRIVSHGLRNYPYADEWLIEASRRIELHNRDLRDFVKGCEDNAYDI
;
A
#
# COMPACT_ATOMS: atom_id res chain seq x y z
N MET A 1 18.49 -5.05 -3.85
CA MET A 1 18.03 -6.22 -3.06
C MET A 1 17.84 -7.38 -4.02
N ARG A 2 18.11 -8.63 -3.60
CA ARG A 2 17.92 -9.85 -4.41
C ARG A 2 16.57 -10.45 -4.07
N PHE A 3 15.63 -10.43 -5.02
CA PHE A 3 14.30 -10.94 -4.81
C PHE A 3 13.73 -11.55 -6.09
N VAL A 4 12.65 -12.30 -5.92
CA VAL A 4 11.85 -12.91 -7.00
C VAL A 4 10.38 -12.71 -6.69
N VAL A 5 9.53 -12.95 -7.68
CA VAL A 5 8.08 -13.05 -7.47
C VAL A 5 7.67 -14.52 -7.55
N THR A 6 6.80 -14.94 -6.64
CA THR A 6 6.21 -16.27 -6.59
C THR A 6 4.74 -16.16 -6.22
N THR A 7 4.04 -17.29 -6.23
CA THR A 7 2.70 -17.44 -5.65
C THR A 7 2.76 -18.24 -4.35
N SER A 8 1.61 -18.38 -3.69
CA SER A 8 1.38 -19.38 -2.65
C SER A 8 1.29 -20.81 -3.22
N TYR A 9 1.08 -21.80 -2.34
CA TYR A 9 0.93 -23.20 -2.76
C TYR A 9 -0.42 -23.45 -3.43
N LYS A 10 -0.41 -24.21 -4.54
CA LYS A 10 -1.58 -24.50 -5.38
C LYS A 10 -2.28 -23.20 -5.82
N PRO A 11 -1.57 -22.32 -6.56
CA PRO A 11 -2.14 -21.05 -6.99
C PRO A 11 -3.19 -21.25 -8.09
N THR A 12 -4.07 -20.27 -8.21
CA THR A 12 -4.97 -20.14 -9.37
C THR A 12 -4.20 -19.67 -10.62
N LYS A 13 -4.84 -19.69 -11.79
CA LYS A 13 -4.20 -19.19 -13.03
C LYS A 13 -4.00 -17.67 -12.96
N GLU A 14 -4.95 -17.01 -12.34
CA GLU A 14 -5.02 -15.57 -12.12
C GLU A 14 -3.84 -15.11 -11.24
N GLU A 15 -3.61 -15.78 -10.09
CA GLU A 15 -2.45 -15.51 -9.23
C GLU A 15 -1.11 -15.68 -9.96
N VAL A 16 -1.00 -16.70 -10.82
CA VAL A 16 0.22 -16.94 -11.61
C VAL A 16 0.39 -15.84 -12.67
N SER A 17 -0.69 -15.35 -13.27
CA SER A 17 -0.64 -14.22 -14.21
C SER A 17 -0.15 -12.96 -13.51
N SER A 18 -0.79 -12.56 -12.41
CA SER A 18 -0.40 -11.38 -11.63
C SER A 18 1.03 -11.47 -11.11
N ALA A 19 1.47 -12.67 -10.70
CA ALA A 19 2.85 -12.89 -10.27
C ALA A 19 3.87 -12.74 -11.41
N ARG A 20 3.51 -13.10 -12.64
CA ARG A 20 4.37 -12.92 -13.82
C ARG A 20 4.40 -11.47 -14.28
N GLU A 21 3.26 -10.82 -14.34
CA GLU A 21 3.12 -9.39 -14.66
C GLU A 21 3.97 -8.56 -13.70
N LEU A 22 3.85 -8.78 -12.39
CA LEU A 22 4.67 -8.10 -11.40
C LEU A 22 6.16 -8.39 -11.56
N ALA A 23 6.53 -9.63 -11.91
CA ALA A 23 7.93 -9.98 -12.13
C ALA A 23 8.51 -9.24 -13.34
N GLU A 24 7.74 -9.13 -14.42
CA GLU A 24 8.09 -8.40 -15.63
C GLU A 24 8.24 -6.90 -15.36
N GLU A 25 7.28 -6.28 -14.67
CA GLU A 25 7.35 -4.87 -14.25
C GLU A 25 8.60 -4.56 -13.42
N LEU A 26 9.00 -5.49 -12.57
CA LEU A 26 10.15 -5.37 -11.68
C LEU A 26 11.48 -5.77 -12.35
N GLY A 27 11.44 -6.32 -13.56
CA GLY A 27 12.62 -6.86 -14.23
C GLY A 27 13.27 -8.03 -13.47
N VAL A 28 12.48 -8.81 -12.72
CA VAL A 28 12.94 -9.96 -11.94
C VAL A 28 12.30 -11.27 -12.39
N LYS A 29 12.78 -12.39 -11.84
CA LYS A 29 12.28 -13.71 -12.22
C LYS A 29 11.00 -14.07 -11.47
N TYR A 30 10.02 -14.60 -12.19
CA TYR A 30 8.97 -15.42 -11.60
C TYR A 30 9.50 -16.83 -11.30
N VAL A 31 9.38 -17.28 -10.05
CA VAL A 31 9.73 -18.64 -9.62
C VAL A 31 8.49 -19.31 -9.08
N SER A 32 8.13 -20.48 -9.62
CA SER A 32 6.97 -21.23 -9.11
C SER A 32 7.21 -21.64 -7.65
N ARG A 33 6.15 -21.66 -6.84
CA ARG A 33 6.26 -21.99 -5.41
C ARG A 33 6.94 -23.34 -5.14
N SER A 34 6.75 -24.33 -6.03
CA SER A 34 7.39 -25.64 -5.95
C SER A 34 8.91 -25.63 -6.20
N ARG A 35 9.41 -24.68 -7.00
CA ARG A 35 10.83 -24.55 -7.35
C ARG A 35 11.58 -23.56 -6.45
N LEU A 36 10.87 -22.81 -5.62
CA LEU A 36 11.46 -21.76 -4.78
C LEU A 36 12.58 -22.28 -3.87
N LYS A 37 12.39 -23.43 -3.21
CA LYS A 37 13.40 -24.02 -2.31
C LYS A 37 14.69 -24.40 -3.05
N GLN A 38 14.57 -24.96 -4.26
CA GLN A 38 15.73 -25.25 -5.10
C GLN A 38 16.42 -23.95 -5.50
N PHE A 39 15.64 -22.96 -5.95
CA PHE A 39 16.16 -21.66 -6.35
C PHE A 39 16.91 -20.96 -5.20
N GLU A 40 16.41 -21.02 -3.97
CA GLU A 40 17.07 -20.48 -2.77
C GLU A 40 18.40 -21.19 -2.43
N SER A 41 18.56 -22.47 -2.82
CA SER A 41 19.81 -23.21 -2.63
C SER A 41 20.90 -22.81 -3.62
N GLU A 42 20.50 -22.32 -4.80
CA GLU A 42 21.38 -21.89 -5.88
C GLU A 42 21.60 -20.36 -5.85
N HIS A 43 20.67 -19.61 -5.28
CA HIS A 43 20.65 -18.16 -5.25
C HIS A 43 20.23 -17.63 -3.88
N SER A 44 21.06 -16.81 -3.26
CA SER A 44 20.68 -16.10 -2.03
C SER A 44 19.64 -15.01 -2.33
N LEU A 45 18.50 -15.09 -1.67
CA LEU A 45 17.42 -14.12 -1.73
C LEU A 45 17.28 -13.37 -0.41
N ASP A 46 17.08 -12.05 -0.50
CA ASP A 46 16.80 -11.20 0.65
C ASP A 46 15.31 -11.32 1.04
N PHE A 47 14.42 -11.42 0.03
CA PHE A 47 12.99 -11.67 0.20
C PHE A 47 12.36 -12.14 -1.13
N TYR A 48 11.05 -12.43 -1.12
CA TYR A 48 10.27 -12.65 -2.33
C TYR A 48 8.87 -12.05 -2.20
N TYR A 49 8.31 -11.60 -3.32
CA TYR A 49 6.89 -11.24 -3.41
C TYR A 49 6.04 -12.50 -3.53
N VAL A 50 4.89 -12.52 -2.86
CA VAL A 50 3.93 -13.62 -2.91
C VAL A 50 2.53 -13.09 -3.16
N PHE A 51 1.91 -13.55 -4.24
CA PHE A 51 0.46 -13.53 -4.37
C PHE A 51 -0.14 -14.74 -3.65
N ASP A 52 -1.03 -14.48 -2.70
CA ASP A 52 -1.78 -15.51 -2.00
C ASP A 52 -3.09 -15.88 -2.71
N LYS A 53 -3.82 -16.85 -2.15
CA LYS A 53 -5.07 -17.37 -2.71
C LYS A 53 -6.22 -16.37 -2.75
N ASN A 54 -6.10 -15.29 -1.99
CA ASN A 54 -7.08 -14.21 -1.95
C ASN A 54 -6.64 -13.03 -2.84
N GLY A 55 -5.61 -13.22 -3.66
CA GLY A 55 -5.02 -12.17 -4.48
C GLY A 55 -4.28 -11.11 -3.67
N GLN A 56 -3.99 -11.33 -2.39
CA GLN A 56 -3.20 -10.38 -1.61
C GLN A 56 -1.72 -10.48 -1.98
N LEU A 57 -1.07 -9.33 -2.11
CA LEU A 57 0.36 -9.23 -2.35
C LEU A 57 1.09 -9.05 -1.02
N THR A 58 2.12 -9.86 -0.79
CA THR A 58 2.97 -9.78 0.41
C THR A 58 4.44 -9.85 0.05
N ILE A 59 5.30 -9.24 0.86
CA ILE A 59 6.74 -9.50 0.86
C ILE A 59 7.03 -10.47 2.00
N ARG A 60 7.82 -11.50 1.73
CA ARG A 60 8.22 -12.49 2.74
C ARG A 60 9.71 -12.74 2.70
N ASN A 61 10.30 -12.85 3.88
CA ASN A 61 11.61 -13.47 4.07
C ASN A 61 11.47 -14.60 5.11
N ARG A 62 12.58 -15.09 5.66
CA ARG A 62 12.58 -16.20 6.63
C ARG A 62 11.90 -15.85 7.96
N GLU A 63 11.90 -14.58 8.35
CA GLU A 63 11.53 -14.13 9.69
C GLU A 63 10.24 -13.30 9.69
N THR A 64 9.98 -12.58 8.60
CA THR A 64 8.92 -11.57 8.54
C THR A 64 8.05 -11.73 7.30
N VAL A 65 6.81 -11.27 7.48
CA VAL A 65 5.83 -11.09 6.41
C VAL A 65 5.38 -9.64 6.48
N PHE A 66 5.52 -8.94 5.36
CA PHE A 66 5.06 -7.58 5.19
C PHE A 66 3.88 -7.57 4.22
N PHE A 67 2.77 -6.99 4.66
CA PHE A 67 1.51 -6.95 3.92
C PHE A 67 0.72 -5.72 4.34
N PHE A 68 -0.21 -5.30 3.50
CA PHE A 68 -1.11 -4.21 3.81
C PHE A 68 -2.26 -4.68 4.71
N HIS A 69 -2.56 -3.90 5.76
CA HIS A 69 -3.74 -4.11 6.59
C HIS A 69 -4.23 -2.77 7.16
N PRO A 70 -5.49 -2.35 6.92
CA PRO A 70 -6.05 -1.07 7.37
C PRO A 70 -6.42 -1.06 8.86
N GLY A 71 -5.85 -1.97 9.64
CA GLY A 71 -6.34 -2.31 10.99
C GLY A 71 -6.10 -1.18 11.98
N MET A 72 -4.95 -0.51 11.84
CA MET A 72 -4.61 0.63 12.69
C MET A 72 -5.52 1.82 12.42
N SER A 73 -5.94 2.06 11.17
CA SER A 73 -6.96 3.07 10.86
C SER A 73 -8.27 2.80 11.58
N LYS A 74 -8.73 1.54 11.66
CA LYS A 74 -9.95 1.17 12.39
C LYS A 74 -9.84 1.42 13.89
N VAL A 75 -8.72 1.02 14.50
CA VAL A 75 -8.48 1.23 15.93
C VAL A 75 -8.45 2.72 16.25
N ARG A 76 -7.74 3.51 15.43
CA ARG A 76 -7.64 4.97 15.58
C ARG A 76 -9.00 5.64 15.40
N PHE A 77 -9.74 5.29 14.35
CA PHE A 77 -11.10 5.79 14.11
C PHE A 77 -12.04 5.48 15.29
N LYS A 78 -12.01 4.25 15.81
CA LYS A 78 -12.80 3.86 16.98
C LYS A 78 -12.43 4.69 18.22
N ASN A 79 -11.14 4.86 18.50
CA ASN A 79 -10.68 5.64 19.65
C ASN A 79 -11.11 7.10 19.54
N MET A 80 -11.00 7.69 18.34
CA MET A 80 -11.46 9.04 18.05
C MET A 80 -12.97 9.18 18.29
N ARG A 81 -13.80 8.23 17.85
CA ARG A 81 -15.25 8.25 18.13
C ARG A 81 -15.59 8.15 19.62
N LEU A 82 -14.75 7.53 20.43
CA LEU A 82 -14.95 7.42 21.88
C LEU A 82 -14.48 8.68 22.62
N GLN A 83 -13.41 9.33 22.14
CA GLN A 83 -12.78 10.48 22.77
C GLN A 83 -13.21 11.83 22.14
N ASP A 84 -14.05 11.78 21.11
CA ASP A 84 -14.46 12.92 20.27
C ASP A 84 -13.26 13.77 19.80
N SER A 85 -12.15 13.09 19.48
CA SER A 85 -10.88 13.75 19.20
C SER A 85 -9.86 12.86 18.50
N ASP A 86 -9.27 13.38 17.43
CA ASP A 86 -7.97 12.96 16.89
C ASP A 86 -7.15 14.21 16.58
N TYR A 87 -5.94 14.31 17.13
CA TYR A 87 -5.14 15.53 17.01
C TYR A 87 -4.73 15.85 15.57
N LEU A 88 -4.50 14.82 14.75
CA LEU A 88 -4.17 15.02 13.34
C LEU A 88 -5.36 15.65 12.62
N ILE A 89 -6.53 15.02 12.70
CA ILE A 89 -7.74 15.51 12.03
C ILE A 89 -8.14 16.90 12.53
N LYS A 90 -8.05 17.16 13.84
CA LYS A 90 -8.30 18.49 14.41
C LYS A 90 -7.32 19.55 13.91
N SER A 91 -6.04 19.20 13.75
CA SER A 91 -5.03 20.16 13.28
C SER A 91 -5.16 20.53 11.81
N MET A 92 -5.75 19.64 11.00
CA MET A 92 -5.95 19.85 9.58
C MET A 92 -7.17 20.72 9.25
N ASP A 93 -8.10 20.89 10.20
CA ASP A 93 -9.32 21.71 10.06
C ASP A 93 -10.08 21.47 8.73
N LEU A 94 -10.25 20.20 8.38
CA LEU A 94 -10.79 19.77 7.09
C LEU A 94 -12.25 20.20 6.91
N SER A 95 -12.53 20.88 5.80
CA SER A 95 -13.86 21.24 5.32
C SER A 95 -14.48 20.15 4.43
N GLY A 96 -13.66 19.25 3.88
CA GLY A 96 -14.09 18.02 3.21
C GLY A 96 -13.85 17.96 1.70
N SER A 97 -13.31 19.04 1.10
CA SER A 97 -13.02 19.16 -0.33
C SER A 97 -11.53 19.33 -0.64
N GLU A 98 -10.67 19.31 0.39
CA GLU A 98 -9.24 19.54 0.26
C GLU A 98 -8.53 18.45 -0.56
N THR A 99 -7.48 18.87 -1.27
CA THR A 99 -6.45 18.00 -1.83
C THR A 99 -5.25 18.01 -0.87
N VAL A 100 -5.07 16.89 -0.16
CA VAL A 100 -4.01 16.72 0.85
C VAL A 100 -2.82 15.96 0.27
N LEU A 101 -1.61 16.46 0.47
CA LEU A 101 -0.37 15.77 0.09
C LEU A 101 0.28 15.07 1.30
N ASP A 102 0.19 13.75 1.36
CA ASP A 102 0.95 12.93 2.32
C ASP A 102 2.32 12.58 1.74
N THR A 103 3.34 13.28 2.24
CA THR A 103 4.74 13.12 1.78
C THR A 103 5.47 11.93 2.39
N THR A 104 4.84 11.22 3.31
CA THR A 104 5.40 10.09 4.07
C THR A 104 4.39 8.94 4.17
N PHE A 105 3.78 8.59 3.04
CA PHE A 105 2.56 7.78 3.00
C PHE A 105 2.68 6.45 3.77
N GLY A 106 3.83 5.78 3.65
CA GLY A 106 4.13 4.58 4.42
C GLY A 106 3.05 3.51 4.23
N LEU A 107 2.41 3.11 5.33
CA LEU A 107 1.38 2.07 5.34
C LEU A 107 -0.04 2.57 5.03
N GLY A 108 -0.22 3.88 4.80
CA GLY A 108 -1.50 4.49 4.43
C GLY A 108 -2.54 4.55 5.56
N ASN A 109 -2.15 4.27 6.81
CA ASN A 109 -3.12 4.23 7.91
C ASN A 109 -3.70 5.61 8.22
N GLU A 110 -2.87 6.65 8.18
CA GLU A 110 -3.29 8.05 8.39
C GLU A 110 -4.03 8.58 7.17
N ALA A 111 -3.52 8.32 5.96
CA ALA A 111 -4.20 8.66 4.72
C ALA A 111 -5.63 8.12 4.64
N LEU A 112 -5.88 6.87 5.06
CA LEU A 112 -7.25 6.32 5.13
C LEU A 112 -8.14 7.08 6.10
N LEU A 113 -7.60 7.55 7.23
CA LEU A 113 -8.35 8.35 8.18
C LEU A 113 -8.64 9.74 7.61
N ILE A 114 -7.65 10.40 7.00
CA ILE A 114 -7.81 11.71 6.36
C ILE A 114 -8.84 11.63 5.23
N ALA A 115 -8.70 10.66 4.31
CA ALA A 115 -9.59 10.47 3.17
C ALA A 115 -11.05 10.14 3.57
N HIS A 116 -11.27 9.63 4.79
CA HIS A 116 -12.61 9.47 5.33
C HIS A 116 -13.32 10.81 5.54
N TYR A 117 -12.58 11.85 5.94
CA TYR A 117 -13.06 13.19 6.20
C TYR A 117 -13.11 14.09 4.97
N LEU A 118 -12.71 13.58 3.80
CA LEU A 118 -12.70 14.29 2.53
C LEU A 118 -13.76 13.74 1.58
N PRO A 119 -15.08 13.91 1.82
CA PRO A 119 -16.12 13.36 0.95
C PRO A 119 -16.00 13.82 -0.51
N GLU A 120 -15.55 15.05 -0.74
CA GLU A 120 -15.37 15.68 -2.06
C GLU A 120 -13.89 15.93 -2.40
N GLY A 121 -12.99 15.71 -1.45
CA GLY A 121 -11.55 15.88 -1.60
C GLY A 121 -10.82 14.57 -1.91
N LYS A 122 -9.48 14.61 -1.80
CA LYS A 122 -8.61 13.45 -2.01
C LYS A 122 -7.28 13.56 -1.26
N VAL A 123 -6.65 12.41 -1.05
CA VAL A 123 -5.29 12.33 -0.53
C VAL A 123 -4.36 11.86 -1.64
N ILE A 124 -3.32 12.64 -1.92
CA ILE A 124 -2.21 12.27 -2.77
C ILE A 124 -1.05 11.82 -1.88
N GLY A 125 -0.65 10.57 -2.01
CA GLY A 125 0.43 9.96 -1.23
C GLY A 125 1.72 9.83 -2.02
N LEU A 126 2.85 10.10 -1.37
CA LEU A 126 4.18 9.81 -1.89
C LEU A 126 4.85 8.75 -1.01
N GLU A 127 5.31 7.67 -1.64
CA GLU A 127 6.14 6.66 -1.00
C GLU A 127 7.38 6.39 -1.84
N ALA A 128 8.57 6.68 -1.30
CA ALA A 128 9.82 6.53 -2.03
C ALA A 128 10.23 5.06 -2.19
N SER A 129 9.95 4.22 -1.20
CA SER A 129 10.25 2.79 -1.25
C SER A 129 9.31 2.08 -2.22
N GLU A 130 9.84 1.65 -3.36
CA GLU A 130 9.10 0.85 -4.35
C GLU A 130 8.44 -0.38 -3.70
N HIS A 131 9.12 -0.98 -2.71
CA HIS A 131 8.62 -2.18 -2.04
C HIS A 131 7.41 -1.91 -1.14
N ILE A 132 7.43 -0.81 -0.37
CA ILE A 132 6.29 -0.39 0.45
C ILE A 132 5.16 0.05 -0.48
N TYR A 133 5.47 0.91 -1.45
CA TYR A 133 4.54 1.39 -2.45
C TYR A 133 3.77 0.24 -3.11
N ARG A 134 4.44 -0.80 -3.60
CA ARG A 134 3.78 -1.92 -4.30
C ARG A 134 2.81 -2.68 -3.39
N ILE A 135 3.22 -2.99 -2.17
CA ILE A 135 2.37 -3.69 -1.20
C ILE A 135 1.15 -2.84 -0.83
N VAL A 136 1.36 -1.56 -0.55
CA VAL A 136 0.32 -0.67 -0.05
C VAL A 136 -0.62 -0.24 -1.18
N SER A 137 -0.11 0.09 -2.36
CA SER A 137 -0.88 0.40 -3.57
C SER A 137 -1.76 -0.78 -3.99
N HIS A 138 -1.21 -2.01 -3.98
CA HIS A 138 -1.99 -3.21 -4.23
C HIS A 138 -3.06 -3.45 -3.15
N GLY A 139 -2.67 -3.30 -1.88
CA GLY A 139 -3.55 -3.46 -0.73
C GLY A 139 -4.71 -2.47 -0.72
N LEU A 140 -4.46 -1.19 -0.99
CA LEU A 140 -5.48 -0.16 -1.04
C LEU A 140 -6.61 -0.52 -2.01
N ARG A 141 -6.27 -1.07 -3.19
CA ARG A 141 -7.23 -1.44 -4.23
C ARG A 141 -7.93 -2.78 -4.00
N ASN A 142 -7.21 -3.76 -3.45
CA ASN A 142 -7.66 -5.16 -3.46
C ASN A 142 -7.97 -5.71 -2.07
N TYR A 143 -7.79 -4.94 -1.00
CA TYR A 143 -8.11 -5.41 0.35
C TYR A 143 -9.62 -5.62 0.48
N PRO A 144 -10.08 -6.75 1.05
CA PRO A 144 -11.49 -7.05 1.25
C PRO A 144 -12.03 -6.26 2.45
N TYR A 145 -12.21 -4.95 2.27
CA TYR A 145 -12.76 -4.10 3.31
C TYR A 145 -14.16 -4.55 3.70
N ALA A 146 -14.39 -4.71 5.01
CA ALA A 146 -15.71 -4.99 5.56
C ALA A 146 -16.49 -3.73 5.93
N ASP A 147 -15.78 -2.62 6.17
CA ASP A 147 -16.38 -1.35 6.60
C ASP A 147 -16.53 -0.40 5.40
N GLU A 148 -17.74 0.10 5.16
CA GLU A 148 -18.06 0.98 4.04
C GLU A 148 -17.18 2.25 4.02
N TRP A 149 -16.91 2.82 5.19
CA TRP A 149 -16.09 4.02 5.29
C TRP A 149 -14.66 3.82 4.78
N LEU A 150 -14.09 2.61 4.93
CA LEU A 150 -12.76 2.28 4.40
C LEU A 150 -12.79 2.08 2.89
N ILE A 151 -13.88 1.50 2.36
CA ILE A 151 -14.07 1.36 0.92
C ILE A 151 -14.04 2.75 0.29
N GLU A 152 -14.87 3.66 0.79
CA GLU A 152 -14.94 5.02 0.24
C GLU A 152 -13.65 5.80 0.46
N ALA A 153 -13.04 5.74 1.65
CA ALA A 153 -11.77 6.40 1.91
C ALA A 153 -10.65 5.90 0.98
N SER A 154 -10.55 4.57 0.75
CA SER A 154 -9.52 4.00 -0.11
C SER A 154 -9.62 4.46 -1.57
N ARG A 155 -10.84 4.75 -2.06
CA ARG A 155 -11.08 5.26 -3.42
C ARG A 155 -10.64 6.71 -3.61
N ARG A 156 -10.51 7.48 -2.53
CA ARG A 156 -10.06 8.88 -2.55
C ARG A 156 -8.56 9.03 -2.35
N ILE A 157 -7.83 7.91 -2.31
CA ILE A 157 -6.38 7.91 -2.19
C ILE A 157 -5.76 7.61 -3.55
N GLU A 158 -4.87 8.50 -3.96
CA GLU A 158 -3.96 8.30 -5.09
C GLU A 158 -2.55 8.19 -4.52
N LEU A 159 -1.85 7.09 -4.81
CA LEU A 159 -0.51 6.82 -4.28
C LEU A 159 0.50 6.79 -5.43
N HIS A 160 1.63 7.47 -5.25
CA HIS A 160 2.73 7.52 -6.20
C HIS A 160 4.04 6.99 -5.59
N ASN A 161 4.80 6.23 -6.39
CA ASN A 161 6.15 5.83 -6.02
C ASN A 161 7.14 6.95 -6.37
N ARG A 162 7.31 7.91 -5.48
CA ARG A 162 8.17 9.09 -5.72
C ARG A 162 8.88 9.49 -4.44
N ASP A 163 10.13 9.92 -4.58
CA ASP A 163 10.83 10.64 -3.52
C ASP A 163 10.28 12.07 -3.42
N LEU A 164 10.06 12.53 -2.19
CA LEU A 164 9.55 13.87 -1.89
C LEU A 164 10.38 14.96 -2.57
N ARG A 165 11.72 14.89 -2.47
CA ARG A 165 12.62 15.96 -2.95
C ARG A 165 12.55 16.11 -4.46
N ASP A 166 12.30 15.03 -5.18
CA ASP A 166 12.15 15.07 -6.63
C ASP A 166 10.72 15.42 -7.06
N PHE A 167 9.72 15.08 -6.24
CA PHE A 167 8.34 15.46 -6.49
C PHE A 167 8.14 16.97 -6.40
N VAL A 168 8.61 17.60 -5.31
CA VAL A 168 8.34 19.03 -5.05
C VAL A 168 9.03 19.98 -6.02
N LYS A 169 10.10 19.55 -6.69
CA LYS A 169 10.79 20.38 -7.71
C LYS A 169 9.89 20.73 -8.90
N GLY A 170 8.91 19.89 -9.20
CA GLY A 170 7.95 20.09 -10.30
C GLY A 170 6.55 20.44 -9.81
N CYS A 171 6.37 20.68 -8.52
CA CYS A 171 5.08 21.05 -7.95
C CYS A 171 4.84 22.53 -8.18
N GLU A 172 3.65 22.88 -8.69
CA GLU A 172 3.21 24.26 -8.78
C GLU A 172 2.92 24.82 -7.38
N ASP A 173 3.05 26.14 -7.23
CA ASP A 173 2.67 26.82 -5.99
C ASP A 173 1.17 26.64 -5.72
N ASN A 174 0.80 26.35 -4.47
CA ASN A 174 -0.58 26.12 -4.04
C ASN A 174 -1.31 24.98 -4.79
N ALA A 175 -0.58 23.98 -5.29
CA ALA A 175 -1.17 22.79 -5.93
C ALA A 175 -1.93 21.88 -4.95
N TYR A 176 -1.69 22.04 -3.65
CA TYR A 176 -2.28 21.26 -2.56
C TYR A 176 -2.75 22.22 -1.46
N ASP A 177 -3.86 21.87 -0.82
CA ASP A 177 -4.41 22.67 0.28
C ASP A 177 -3.64 22.43 1.59
N ILE A 178 -3.11 21.21 1.76
CA ILE A 178 -2.34 20.75 2.92
C ILE A 178 -1.13 19.93 2.47
#